data_AF-A0A382H0W8-F1
#
_entry.id   AF-A0A382H0W8-F1
#
_cell.length_a   1.000
_cell.length_b   1.000
_cell.length_c   1.000
_cell.angle_alpha   90.00
_cell.angle_beta   90.00
_cell.angle_gamma   90.00
#
_symmetry.space_group_name_H-M   'P 1'
#
loop_
_entity.id
_entity.type
_entity.pdbx_description
1 polymer ?
#
loop_
_entity_poly.entity_id
_entity_poly.type
_entity_poly.pdbx_seq_one_letter_code
_entity_poly.pdbx_strand_id
1 'polypeptide(L)'
;MMELNDATAKHRKNILREKELTLFKQKNDQYSVKCHTKIAPDCQLWGEYCDSKEEAQEWVEGECWIFSGEGWICAQCNAHFMRNLAKNRLIRGQEEPPDEDLHVGISTI
;
A
#
# COMPACT_ATOMS: atom_id res chain seq x y z
N MET A 1 22.47 22.95 15.08
CA MET A 1 21.10 22.38 15.05
C MET A 1 20.23 23.34 14.29
N MET A 2 19.59 22.89 13.20
CA MET A 2 18.74 23.75 12.39
C MET A 2 17.36 23.83 13.08
N GLU A 3 17.07 24.95 13.73
CA GLU A 3 15.74 25.18 14.34
C GLU A 3 14.71 25.29 13.22
N LEU A 4 13.78 24.33 13.15
CA LEU A 4 12.62 24.46 12.28
C LEU A 4 11.78 25.64 12.77
N ASN A 5 11.58 26.66 11.93
CA ASN A 5 10.64 27.72 12.24
C ASN A 5 9.19 27.19 12.28
N ASP A 6 8.37 27.79 13.14
CA ASP A 6 6.98 27.36 13.42
C ASP A 6 6.10 27.24 12.16
N ALA A 7 6.35 28.09 11.16
CA ALA A 7 5.66 28.04 9.87
C ALA A 7 5.96 26.74 9.10
N THR A 8 7.23 26.31 9.08
CA THR A 8 7.64 25.05 8.44
C THR A 8 7.10 23.84 9.20
N ALA A 9 7.06 23.89 10.54
CA ALA A 9 6.48 22.83 11.35
C ALA A 9 4.96 22.70 11.13
N LYS A 10 4.24 23.83 11.08
CA LYS A 10 2.80 23.86 10.79
C LYS A 10 2.48 23.33 9.40
N HIS A 11 3.26 23.72 8.39
CA HIS A 11 3.08 23.22 7.02
C HIS A 11 3.29 21.70 6.93
N ARG A 12 4.34 21.15 7.55
CA ARG A 12 4.56 19.69 7.60
C ARG A 12 3.41 18.95 8.29
N LYS A 13 2.90 19.48 9.40
CA LYS A 13 1.73 18.90 10.08
C LYS A 13 0.49 18.85 9.19
N ASN A 14 0.25 19.89 8.39
CA ASN A 14 -0.86 19.90 7.44
C ASN A 14 -0.69 18.83 6.35
N ILE A 15 0.51 18.71 5.76
CA ILE A 15 0.81 17.66 4.77
C ILE A 15 0.58 16.26 5.36
N LEU A 16 1.06 16.01 6.57
CA LEU A 16 0.88 14.72 7.25
C LEU A 16 -0.61 14.41 7.46
N ARG A 17 -1.39 15.41 7.91
CA ARG A 17 -2.82 15.27 8.11
C ARG A 17 -3.58 15.03 6.81
N GLU A 18 -3.22 15.71 5.73
CA GLU A 18 -3.80 15.49 4.41
C GLU A 18 -3.50 14.08 3.88
N LYS A 19 -2.26 13.59 4.06
CA LYS A 19 -1.89 12.21 3.74
C LYS A 19 -2.69 11.19 4.55
N GLU A 20 -2.91 11.43 5.84
CA GLU A 20 -3.74 10.53 6.64
C GLU A 20 -5.19 10.47 6.13
N LEU A 21 -5.76 11.61 5.72
CA LEU A 21 -7.12 11.69 5.18
C LEU A 21 -7.27 11.00 3.81
N THR A 22 -6.18 10.78 3.07
CA THR A 22 -6.22 10.01 1.82
C THR A 22 -6.07 8.52 2.04
N LEU A 23 -5.44 8.11 3.14
CA LEU A 23 -5.21 6.72 3.54
C LEU A 23 -6.39 6.11 4.27
N PHE A 24 -7.04 6.86 5.17
CA PHE A 24 -8.11 6.36 6.02
C PHE A 24 -9.44 7.02 5.70
N LYS A 25 -10.52 6.24 5.85
CA LYS A 25 -11.88 6.75 5.94
C LYS A 25 -12.45 6.43 7.30
N GLN A 26 -13.03 7.44 7.93
CA GLN A 26 -13.79 7.29 9.16
C GLN A 26 -15.29 7.26 8.85
N LYS A 27 -16.03 6.32 9.45
CA LYS A 27 -17.49 6.23 9.39
C LYS A 27 -18.01 5.55 10.66
N ASN A 28 -18.99 6.14 11.34
CA ASN A 28 -19.59 5.58 12.55
C ASN A 28 -18.54 5.21 13.62
N ASP A 29 -17.58 6.10 13.86
CA ASP A 29 -16.44 5.89 14.78
C ASP A 29 -15.50 4.74 14.43
N GLN A 30 -15.68 4.11 13.26
CA GLN A 30 -14.78 3.09 12.72
C GLN A 30 -13.91 3.64 11.60
N TYR A 31 -12.78 2.97 11.34
CA TYR A 31 -11.76 3.34 10.37
C TYR A 31 -11.57 2.22 9.35
N SER A 32 -11.32 2.60 8.10
CA SER A 32 -11.00 1.67 7.02
C SER A 32 -9.89 2.25 6.16
N VAL A 33 -8.97 1.40 5.70
CA VAL A 33 -7.86 1.78 4.81
C VAL A 33 -8.34 1.78 3.35
N LYS A 34 -7.93 2.81 2.61
CA LYS A 34 -8.23 2.96 1.18
C LYS A 34 -7.18 2.25 0.31
N CYS A 35 -7.63 1.53 -0.71
CA CYS A 35 -6.76 1.13 -1.80
C CYS A 35 -6.36 2.37 -2.63
N HIS A 36 -5.05 2.58 -2.79
CA HIS A 36 -4.47 3.78 -3.35
C HIS A 36 -4.72 3.93 -4.86
N THR A 37 -4.82 2.83 -5.61
CA THR A 37 -4.68 2.84 -7.08
C THR A 37 -5.97 2.57 -7.84
N LYS A 38 -6.86 1.71 -7.32
CA LYS A 38 -8.14 1.34 -7.95
C LYS A 38 -8.04 1.05 -9.46
N ILE A 39 -7.08 0.21 -9.84
CA ILE A 39 -6.86 -0.15 -11.24
C ILE A 39 -7.52 -1.47 -11.66
N ALA A 40 -7.75 -2.37 -10.71
CA ALA A 40 -8.43 -3.63 -10.97
C ALA A 40 -9.96 -3.41 -10.97
N PRO A 41 -10.71 -4.09 -11.85
CA PRO A 41 -12.17 -3.98 -11.89
C PRO A 41 -12.83 -4.47 -10.59
N ASP A 42 -12.22 -5.45 -9.94
CA ASP A 42 -12.60 -6.06 -8.67
C ASP A 42 -11.81 -5.48 -7.49
N CYS A 43 -11.33 -4.23 -7.61
CA CYS A 43 -10.62 -3.54 -6.54
C CYS A 43 -11.47 -3.48 -5.26
N GLN A 44 -10.95 -4.06 -4.18
CA GLN A 44 -11.39 -3.75 -2.82
C GLN A 44 -10.94 -2.32 -2.47
N LEU A 45 -11.81 -1.34 -2.74
CA LEU A 45 -11.49 0.08 -2.56
C LEU A 45 -11.28 0.47 -1.09
N TRP A 46 -11.99 -0.20 -0.19
CA TRP A 46 -11.95 0.00 1.26
C TRP A 46 -11.78 -1.35 1.93
N GLY A 47 -10.86 -1.45 2.87
CA GLY A 47 -10.73 -2.60 3.75
C GLY A 47 -11.90 -2.72 4.74
N GLU A 48 -11.77 -3.61 5.71
CA GLU A 48 -12.72 -3.72 6.82
C GLU A 48 -12.84 -2.39 7.59
N TYR A 49 -14.00 -2.16 8.21
CA TYR A 49 -14.16 -1.07 9.18
C TYR A 49 -13.82 -1.61 10.56
N CYS A 50 -12.74 -1.09 11.15
CA CYS A 50 -12.23 -1.48 12.46
C CYS A 50 -12.40 -0.34 13.47
N ASP A 51 -12.26 -0.64 14.76
CA ASP A 51 -12.55 0.33 15.82
C ASP A 51 -11.41 1.34 16.00
N SER A 52 -10.22 1.04 15.46
CA SER A 52 -9.07 1.94 15.42
C SER A 52 -8.38 1.98 14.05
N LYS A 53 -7.52 2.98 13.83
CA LYS A 53 -6.69 3.05 12.61
C LYS A 53 -5.65 1.93 12.59
N GLU A 54 -5.10 1.61 13.75
CA GLU A 54 -4.11 0.57 13.97
C GLU A 54 -4.68 -0.79 13.57
N GLU A 55 -5.88 -1.14 14.06
CA GLU A 55 -6.57 -2.37 13.65
C GLU A 55 -6.89 -2.40 12.15
N ALA A 56 -7.30 -1.26 11.57
CA ALA A 56 -7.55 -1.18 10.13
C ALA A 56 -6.26 -1.41 9.31
N GLN A 57 -5.10 -1.02 9.85
CA GLN A 57 -3.79 -1.32 9.24
C GLN A 57 -3.42 -2.79 9.40
N GLU A 58 -3.54 -3.35 10.60
CA GLU A 58 -3.30 -4.78 10.86
C GLU A 58 -4.17 -5.67 9.96
N TRP A 59 -5.42 -5.26 9.71
CA TRP A 59 -6.32 -5.96 8.80
C TRP A 59 -5.79 -5.97 7.36
N VAL A 60 -5.34 -4.83 6.81
CA VAL A 60 -4.81 -4.81 5.43
C VAL A 60 -3.49 -5.57 5.31
N GLU A 61 -2.67 -5.60 6.38
CA GLU A 61 -1.48 -6.45 6.45
C GLU A 61 -1.86 -7.93 6.44
N GLY A 62 -2.86 -8.33 7.22
CA GLY A 62 -3.41 -9.69 7.25
C GLY A 62 -4.00 -10.14 5.90
N GLU A 63 -4.60 -9.22 5.16
CA GLU A 63 -5.12 -9.44 3.79
C GLU A 63 -4.05 -9.29 2.71
N CYS A 64 -2.77 -9.21 3.09
CA CYS A 64 -1.62 -9.12 2.19
C CYS A 64 -1.69 -7.93 1.21
N TRP A 65 -2.25 -6.79 1.63
CA TRP A 65 -2.14 -5.57 0.86
C TRP A 65 -0.69 -5.08 0.87
N ILE A 66 -0.26 -4.48 -0.25
CA ILE A 66 1.12 -4.02 -0.42
C ILE A 66 1.21 -2.52 -0.13
N PHE A 67 2.10 -2.11 0.76
CA PHE A 67 2.38 -0.69 0.97
C PHE A 67 3.41 -0.18 -0.05
N SER A 68 3.04 0.79 -0.88
CA SER A 68 3.89 1.34 -1.94
C SER A 68 4.85 2.44 -1.49
N GLY A 69 4.80 2.84 -0.20
CA GLY A 69 5.41 4.08 0.28
C GLY A 69 4.48 5.31 0.18
N GLU A 70 3.51 5.27 -0.73
CA GLU A 70 2.50 6.33 -0.91
C GLU A 70 1.11 5.92 -0.43
N GLY A 71 0.83 4.61 -0.39
CA GLY A 71 -0.42 4.07 0.12
C GLY A 71 -0.49 2.55 0.02
N TRP A 72 -1.61 1.99 0.49
CA TRP A 72 -1.85 0.56 0.44
C TRP A 72 -2.50 0.15 -0.89
N ILE A 73 -2.12 -1.01 -1.42
CA ILE A 73 -2.63 -1.58 -2.66
C ILE A 73 -3.22 -2.95 -2.35
N CYS A 74 -4.53 -3.12 -2.59
CA CYS A 74 -5.18 -4.41 -2.40
C CYS A 74 -4.61 -5.49 -3.33
N ALA A 75 -4.74 -6.75 -2.94
CA ALA A 75 -4.21 -7.89 -3.67
C ALA A 75 -4.67 -7.92 -5.15
N GLN A 76 -5.92 -7.54 -5.43
CA GLN A 76 -6.48 -7.50 -6.78
C GLN A 76 -5.79 -6.44 -7.65
N CYS A 77 -5.58 -5.23 -7.10
CA CYS A 77 -4.85 -4.18 -7.81
C CYS A 77 -3.38 -4.56 -8.00
N ASN A 78 -2.74 -5.14 -6.99
CA ASN A 78 -1.35 -5.60 -7.11
C ASN A 78 -1.21 -6.67 -8.21
N ALA A 79 -2.07 -7.67 -8.22
CA ALA A 79 -2.08 -8.69 -9.27
C ALA A 79 -2.30 -8.09 -10.67
N HIS A 80 -3.19 -7.09 -10.78
CA HIS A 80 -3.42 -6.38 -12.04
C HIS A 80 -2.17 -5.60 -12.50
N PHE A 81 -1.47 -4.92 -11.59
CA PHE A 81 -0.18 -4.28 -11.89
C PHE A 81 0.85 -5.28 -12.40
N MET A 82 1.04 -6.39 -11.69
CA MET A 82 2.04 -7.39 -12.03
C MET A 82 1.78 -8.05 -13.40
N ARG A 83 0.51 -8.36 -13.71
CA ARG A 83 0.12 -8.85 -15.04
C ARG A 83 0.45 -7.84 -16.15
N ASN A 84 0.18 -6.56 -15.91
CA ASN A 84 0.48 -5.52 -16.89
C ASN A 84 1.99 -5.31 -17.05
N LEU A 85 2.76 -5.42 -15.97
CA LEU A 85 4.22 -5.35 -16.02
C LEU A 85 4.80 -6.51 -16.85
N ALA A 86 4.34 -7.74 -16.61
CA ALA A 86 4.74 -8.92 -17.38
C ALA A 86 4.44 -8.74 -18.89
N LYS A 87 3.22 -8.30 -19.24
CA LYS A 87 2.86 -8.00 -20.62
C LYS A 87 3.77 -6.95 -21.26
N ASN A 88 4.08 -5.87 -20.54
CA ASN A 88 4.96 -4.82 -21.04
C ASN A 88 6.40 -5.30 -21.25
N ARG A 89 6.92 -6.20 -20.40
CA ARG A 89 8.24 -6.82 -20.60
C ARG A 89 8.28 -7.61 -21.90
N LEU A 90 7.26 -8.45 -22.14
CA LEU A 90 7.13 -9.22 -23.39
C LEU A 90 7.08 -8.32 -24.62
N ILE A 91 6.26 -7.25 -24.60
CA ILE A 91 6.15 -6.29 -25.71
C ILE A 91 7.49 -5.62 -26.01
N ARG A 92 8.32 -5.39 -24.98
CA ARG A 92 9.63 -4.74 -25.09
C ARG A 92 10.76 -5.73 -25.39
N GLY A 93 10.47 -7.01 -25.61
CA GLY A 93 11.48 -8.05 -25.83
C GLY A 93 12.38 -8.29 -24.61
N GLN A 94 11.91 -7.94 -23.41
CA GLN A 94 12.60 -8.25 -22.16
C GLN A 94 12.17 -9.65 -21.73
N GLU A 95 13.12 -10.58 -21.69
CA GLU A 95 12.90 -11.92 -21.14
C GLU A 95 12.67 -11.82 -19.62
N GLU A 96 11.93 -12.78 -19.06
CA GLU A 96 11.90 -12.93 -17.61
C GLU A 96 13.32 -13.21 -17.11
N PRO A 97 13.76 -12.60 -16.01
CA PRO A 97 15.02 -12.99 -15.38
C PRO A 97 14.97 -14.51 -15.13
N PRO A 98 16.06 -15.26 -15.39
CA PRO A 98 16.12 -16.65 -15.01
C PRO A 98 15.80 -16.78 -13.51
N ASP A 99 15.05 -17.82 -13.13
CA ASP A 99 14.80 -18.21 -11.74
C ASP A 99 16.13 -18.64 -11.09
N GLU A 100 17.03 -17.69 -10.84
CA GLU A 100 18.20 -17.89 -9.99
C GLU A 100 17.80 -17.58 -8.55
N ASP A 101 17.49 -18.66 -7.83
CA ASP A 101 17.46 -18.78 -6.37
C ASP A 101 16.33 -18.10 -5.57
N LEU A 102 15.23 -18.85 -5.38
CA LEU A 102 14.46 -18.80 -4.13
C LEU A 102 14.24 -20.21 -3.55
N HIS A 103 15.33 -20.91 -3.26
CA HIS A 103 15.33 -22.15 -2.45
C HIS A 103 16.38 -22.08 -1.32
N VAL A 104 16.41 -20.99 -0.55
CA VAL A 104 17.01 -21.05 0.80
C VAL A 104 15.86 -21.28 1.77
N GLY A 105 15.45 -22.54 1.89
CA GLY A 105 14.67 -22.99 3.03
C GLY A 105 15.42 -22.59 4.29
N ILE A 106 14.75 -21.88 5.19
CA ILE A 106 15.28 -21.61 6.53
C ILE A 106 15.38 -22.97 7.22
N SER A 107 16.56 -23.59 7.20
CA SER A 107 16.87 -24.72 8.07
C SER A 107 16.82 -24.22 9.51
N THR A 108 15.72 -24.51 10.18
CA THR A 108 15.61 -24.26 11.62
C THR A 108 16.35 -25.41 12.30
N ILE A 109 17.41 -25.06 13.05
CA ILE A 109 18.15 -25.98 13.94
C ILE A 109 17.35 -26.16 15.22
#